data_AF-A0A3C1DHQ4-F1
#
_entry.id   AF-A0A3C1DHQ4-F1
#
_cell.length_a   1.000
_cell.length_b   1.000
_cell.length_c   1.000
_cell.angle_alpha   90.00
_cell.angle_beta   90.00
_cell.angle_gamma   90.00
#
_symmetry.space_group_name_H-M   'P 1'
#
loop_
_entity.id
_entity.type
_entity.pdbx_description
1 polymer ?
#
loop_
_entity_poly.entity_id
_entity_poly.type
_entity_poly.pdbx_seq_one_letter_code
_entity_poly.pdbx_strand_id
1 'polypeptide(L)'
;MGKRVVLAGSAVLTSLAVVAVGAIPASAAVPKGFVRHEAAHWTWYGPANWVASEGANDLYLSSPTGTQYLHYGAGAAPCAYPPYYSDAPGYFSLVLNSYKSAANQPFGLYSKGIKKARYTEVGAIKTIGTNYLRQTSKFTGKRGKKVIRGEIIIDFFAVDYGTCGSRQQVRSAPASGYKKSIKTLRNAQSLIFGPR
;
A
#
# COMPACT_ATOMS: atom_id res chain seq x y z
N MET A 1 -20.14 43.01 64.45
CA MET A 1 -18.91 42.68 63.69
C MET A 1 -19.02 41.25 63.20
N GLY A 2 -19.31 41.08 61.90
CA GLY A 2 -19.65 39.78 61.31
C GLY A 2 -18.42 38.95 60.95
N LYS A 3 -18.50 37.64 61.18
CA LYS A 3 -17.61 36.63 60.60
C LYS A 3 -18.38 35.87 59.53
N ARG A 4 -17.98 36.02 58.27
CA ARG A 4 -18.49 35.25 57.13
C ARG A 4 -17.84 33.86 57.16
N VAL A 5 -18.66 32.82 57.28
CA VAL A 5 -18.25 31.44 57.03
C VAL A 5 -18.42 31.18 55.53
N VAL A 6 -17.32 30.76 54.89
CA VAL A 6 -17.26 30.42 53.47
C VAL A 6 -17.84 29.01 53.30
N LEU A 7 -18.93 28.88 52.55
CA LEU A 7 -19.47 27.61 52.08
C LEU A 7 -18.52 27.03 51.02
N ALA A 8 -17.95 25.86 51.31
CA ALA A 8 -17.28 25.01 50.33
C ALA A 8 -18.33 24.34 49.44
N GLY A 9 -18.54 24.89 48.25
CA GLY A 9 -19.35 24.26 47.20
C GLY A 9 -18.51 23.28 46.39
N SER A 10 -18.85 21.99 46.47
CA SER A 10 -18.30 20.93 45.64
C SER A 10 -18.60 21.18 44.16
N ALA A 11 -17.58 21.52 43.37
CA ALA A 11 -17.68 21.55 41.91
C ALA A 11 -17.55 20.13 41.36
N VAL A 12 -18.67 19.53 40.95
CA VAL A 12 -18.69 18.30 40.17
C VAL A 12 -18.20 18.65 38.76
N LEU A 13 -16.96 18.28 38.43
CA LEU A 13 -16.46 18.29 37.07
C LEU A 13 -17.17 17.17 36.28
N THR A 14 -18.25 17.51 35.59
CA THR A 14 -18.76 16.70 34.49
C THR A 14 -17.77 16.78 33.33
N SER A 15 -16.96 15.75 33.18
CA SER A 15 -16.14 15.50 32.00
C SER A 15 -17.06 15.27 30.79
N LEU A 16 -17.15 16.28 29.92
CA LEU A 16 -17.71 16.10 28.58
C LEU A 16 -16.84 15.09 27.82
N ALA A 17 -17.37 13.88 27.63
CA ALA A 17 -16.85 12.95 26.66
C ALA A 17 -17.02 13.57 25.27
N VAL A 18 -15.93 14.13 24.73
CA VAL A 18 -15.84 14.50 23.33
C VAL A 18 -15.86 13.19 22.54
N VAL A 19 -17.03 12.83 22.03
CA VAL A 19 -17.14 11.83 20.96
C VAL A 19 -16.38 12.42 19.79
N ALA A 20 -15.15 11.92 19.58
CA ALA A 20 -14.40 12.19 18.38
C ALA A 20 -15.21 11.61 17.21
N VAL A 21 -16.04 12.46 16.59
CA VAL A 21 -16.64 12.19 15.29
C VAL A 21 -15.49 11.91 14.37
N GLY A 22 -15.29 10.63 14.05
CA GLY A 22 -14.23 10.17 13.18
C GLY A 22 -14.26 11.02 11.92
N ALA A 23 -13.16 11.72 11.64
CA ALA A 23 -13.01 12.45 10.40
C ALA A 23 -13.26 11.46 9.26
N ILE A 24 -14.40 11.61 8.58
CA ILE A 24 -14.64 10.93 7.31
C ILE A 24 -13.45 11.34 6.44
N PRO A 25 -12.59 10.40 6.00
CA PRO A 25 -11.45 10.78 5.19
C PRO A 25 -12.01 11.53 3.99
N ALA A 26 -11.54 12.78 3.81
CA ALA A 26 -11.93 13.58 2.66
C ALA A 26 -11.72 12.71 1.42
N SER A 27 -12.80 12.40 0.70
CA SER A 27 -12.73 11.60 -0.52
C SER A 27 -11.75 12.32 -1.44
N ALA A 28 -10.54 11.76 -1.60
CA ALA A 28 -9.49 12.39 -2.37
C ALA A 28 -10.07 12.69 -3.76
N ALA A 29 -10.04 13.96 -4.16
CA ALA A 29 -10.62 14.38 -5.43
C ALA A 29 -10.07 13.48 -6.55
N VAL A 30 -10.96 12.80 -7.27
CA VAL A 30 -10.59 11.87 -8.35
C VAL A 30 -9.79 12.67 -9.40
N PRO A 31 -8.54 12.28 -9.71
CA PRO A 31 -7.73 13.03 -10.66
C PRO A 31 -8.38 13.13 -12.04
N LYS A 32 -8.19 14.25 -12.74
CA LYS A 32 -8.70 14.45 -14.10
C LYS A 32 -8.28 13.28 -15.02
N GLY A 33 -9.25 12.71 -15.72
CA GLY A 33 -9.06 11.57 -16.64
C GLY A 33 -9.07 10.19 -15.96
N PHE A 34 -9.31 10.13 -14.65
CA PHE A 34 -9.60 8.88 -13.97
C PHE A 34 -11.09 8.61 -14.04
N VAL A 35 -11.45 7.36 -14.28
CA VAL A 35 -12.82 6.86 -14.24
C VAL A 35 -12.91 5.75 -13.19
N ARG A 36 -14.11 5.49 -12.70
CA ARG A 36 -14.38 4.36 -11.82
C ARG A 36 -14.33 3.07 -12.64
N HIS A 37 -13.65 2.07 -12.09
CA HIS A 37 -13.61 0.71 -12.59
C HIS A 37 -14.12 -0.22 -11.49
N GLU A 38 -14.83 -1.26 -11.90
CA GLU A 38 -15.33 -2.29 -11.00
C GLU A 38 -15.00 -3.67 -11.55
N ALA A 39 -14.61 -4.54 -10.64
CA ALA A 39 -14.46 -5.96 -10.87
C ALA A 39 -15.07 -6.72 -9.67
N ALA A 40 -15.02 -8.04 -9.67
CA ALA A 40 -15.69 -8.91 -8.70
C ALA A 40 -15.26 -8.61 -7.25
N HIS A 41 -13.96 -8.44 -6.99
CA HIS A 41 -13.44 -8.20 -5.64
C HIS A 41 -13.07 -6.73 -5.41
N TRP A 42 -12.69 -5.99 -6.45
CA TRP A 42 -12.12 -4.67 -6.28
C TRP A 42 -12.92 -3.58 -7.00
N THR A 43 -12.86 -2.36 -6.47
CA THR A 43 -13.19 -1.15 -7.23
C THR A 43 -12.04 -0.18 -7.14
N TRP A 44 -11.74 0.50 -8.25
CA TRP A 44 -10.64 1.46 -8.28
C TRP A 44 -10.92 2.63 -9.21
N TYR A 45 -10.13 3.70 -9.08
CA TYR A 45 -10.12 4.80 -10.05
C TYR A 45 -8.80 4.85 -10.80
N GLY A 46 -8.86 4.95 -12.12
CA GLY A 46 -7.68 4.99 -12.98
C GLY A 46 -8.03 5.42 -14.41
N PRO A 47 -7.04 5.57 -15.29
CA PRO A 47 -7.28 5.92 -16.69
C PRO A 47 -8.25 4.92 -17.37
N ALA A 48 -9.14 5.44 -18.21
CA ALA A 48 -10.28 4.67 -18.75
C ALA A 48 -9.89 3.41 -19.54
N ASN A 49 -8.73 3.41 -20.19
CA ASN A 49 -8.26 2.29 -21.00
C ASN A 49 -7.40 1.28 -20.21
N TRP A 50 -7.29 1.39 -18.89
CA TRP A 50 -6.52 0.43 -18.13
C TRP A 50 -7.29 -0.87 -17.96
N VAL A 51 -6.55 -1.97 -17.95
CA VAL A 51 -7.08 -3.32 -17.79
C VAL A 51 -6.66 -3.88 -16.43
N ALA A 52 -7.50 -4.74 -15.88
CA ALA A 52 -7.29 -5.37 -14.60
C ALA A 52 -7.26 -6.90 -14.70
N SER A 53 -6.51 -7.51 -13.78
CA SER A 53 -6.62 -8.92 -13.40
C SER A 53 -6.69 -8.96 -11.89
N GLU A 54 -7.61 -9.73 -11.32
CA GLU A 54 -7.83 -9.75 -9.87
C GLU A 54 -7.95 -11.18 -9.34
N GLY A 55 -7.58 -11.31 -8.07
CA GLY A 55 -8.01 -12.37 -7.17
C GLY A 55 -8.61 -11.75 -5.90
N ALA A 56 -9.05 -12.59 -4.97
CA ALA A 56 -9.61 -12.12 -3.69
C ALA A 56 -8.61 -11.33 -2.84
N ASN A 57 -7.29 -11.49 -3.07
CA ASN A 57 -6.24 -10.89 -2.25
C ASN A 57 -5.29 -9.99 -3.05
N ASP A 58 -5.49 -9.86 -4.35
CA ASP A 58 -4.58 -9.17 -5.25
C ASP A 58 -5.31 -8.50 -6.42
N LEU A 59 -4.76 -7.37 -6.85
CA LEU A 59 -5.24 -6.59 -7.98
C LEU A 59 -4.04 -6.13 -8.81
N TYR A 60 -4.02 -6.53 -10.08
CA TYR A 60 -3.06 -6.14 -11.08
C TYR A 60 -3.71 -5.18 -12.06
N LEU A 61 -3.18 -3.98 -12.20
CA LEU A 61 -3.64 -2.97 -13.16
C LEU A 61 -2.54 -2.67 -14.17
N SER A 62 -2.91 -2.50 -15.44
CA SER A 62 -1.94 -2.11 -16.46
C SER A 62 -2.53 -1.26 -17.56
N SER A 63 -1.69 -0.41 -18.17
CA SER A 63 -2.02 0.24 -19.43
C SER A 63 -2.22 -0.80 -20.54
N PRO A 64 -2.96 -0.52 -21.63
CA PRO A 64 -3.17 -1.47 -22.74
C PRO A 64 -1.89 -2.08 -23.33
N THR A 65 -0.80 -1.30 -23.34
CA THR A 65 0.49 -1.75 -23.87
C THR A 65 1.31 -2.59 -22.86
N GLY A 66 0.81 -2.75 -21.64
CA GLY A 66 1.50 -3.40 -20.52
C GLY A 66 2.75 -2.67 -20.07
N THR A 67 2.94 -1.38 -20.42
CA THR A 67 4.17 -0.64 -20.09
C THR A 67 4.10 0.07 -18.74
N GLN A 68 2.93 0.60 -18.37
CA GLN A 68 2.61 1.03 -17.01
C GLN A 68 1.90 -0.11 -16.29
N TYR A 69 2.33 -0.40 -15.07
CA TYR A 69 1.86 -1.54 -14.30
C TYR A 69 1.81 -1.19 -12.82
N LEU A 70 0.75 -1.64 -12.16
CA LEU A 70 0.50 -1.53 -10.74
C LEU A 70 0.05 -2.89 -10.21
N HIS A 71 0.55 -3.28 -9.05
CA HIS A 71 0.05 -4.40 -8.27
C HIS A 71 -0.26 -3.92 -6.85
N TYR A 72 -1.43 -4.31 -6.36
CA TYR A 72 -1.81 -4.27 -4.96
C TYR A 72 -2.02 -5.71 -4.48
N GLY A 73 -1.42 -6.09 -3.37
CA GLY A 73 -1.69 -7.35 -2.71
C GLY A 73 -1.82 -7.14 -1.21
N ALA A 74 -2.67 -7.91 -0.56
CA ALA A 74 -2.78 -7.97 0.89
C ALA A 74 -3.03 -9.43 1.33
N GLY A 75 -2.48 -9.82 2.47
CA GLY A 75 -2.67 -11.19 2.97
C GLY A 75 -2.03 -11.41 4.33
N ALA A 76 -2.23 -12.61 4.87
CA ALA A 76 -1.60 -13.03 6.12
C ALA A 76 -0.07 -13.04 5.99
N ALA A 77 0.60 -12.70 7.09
CA ALA A 77 2.05 -12.76 7.21
C ALA A 77 2.44 -13.63 8.40
N PRO A 78 3.51 -14.44 8.30
CA PRO A 78 4.00 -15.20 9.44
C PRO A 78 4.52 -14.25 10.51
N CYS A 79 4.16 -14.48 11.76
CA CYS A 79 4.76 -13.78 12.88
C CYS A 79 4.88 -14.64 14.13
N ALA A 80 5.87 -14.32 14.96
CA ALA A 80 6.06 -14.97 16.26
C ALA A 80 5.14 -14.34 17.32
N TYR A 81 4.95 -15.07 18.43
CA TYR A 81 4.45 -14.48 19.67
C TYR A 81 5.34 -13.30 20.08
N PRO A 82 4.84 -12.26 20.79
CA PRO A 82 5.61 -11.07 21.14
C PRO A 82 7.08 -11.35 21.52
N PRO A 83 8.06 -10.68 20.90
CA PRO A 83 7.90 -9.59 19.93
C PRO A 83 7.56 -10.09 18.51
N TYR A 84 6.46 -9.58 17.94
CA TYR A 84 5.89 -9.93 16.62
C TYR A 84 6.84 -9.77 15.41
N TYR A 85 8.05 -9.26 15.63
CA TYR A 85 9.01 -8.87 14.61
C TYR A 85 10.33 -9.61 14.68
N SER A 86 10.44 -10.66 15.50
CA SER A 86 11.70 -11.40 15.67
C SER A 86 12.30 -11.87 14.33
N ASP A 87 11.47 -12.11 13.30
CA ASP A 87 11.90 -12.41 11.93
C ASP A 87 11.38 -11.43 10.86
N ALA A 88 11.08 -10.17 11.23
CA ALA A 88 10.66 -9.18 10.23
C ALA A 88 11.70 -9.01 9.09
N PRO A 89 13.04 -8.94 9.35
CA PRO A 89 14.03 -8.88 8.28
C PRO A 89 14.01 -10.08 7.32
N GLY A 90 13.78 -11.30 7.84
CA GLY A 90 13.64 -12.51 7.04
C GLY A 90 12.41 -12.42 6.14
N TYR A 91 11.27 -11.99 6.69
CA TYR A 91 10.04 -11.77 5.92
C TYR A 91 10.22 -10.76 4.78
N PHE A 92 10.78 -9.58 5.04
CA PHE A 92 11.02 -8.58 3.99
C PHE A 92 11.95 -9.12 2.89
N SER A 93 12.99 -9.88 3.27
CA SER A 93 13.92 -10.50 2.33
C SER A 93 13.24 -11.58 1.48
N LEU A 94 12.39 -12.42 2.07
CA LEU A 94 11.59 -13.42 1.38
C LEU A 94 10.70 -12.78 0.30
N VAL A 95 9.98 -11.70 0.66
CA VAL A 95 9.07 -11.00 -0.27
C VAL A 95 9.86 -10.38 -1.41
N LEU A 96 10.97 -9.67 -1.14
CA LEU A 96 11.81 -9.09 -2.19
C LEU A 96 12.38 -10.17 -3.12
N ASN A 97 12.88 -11.28 -2.57
CA ASN A 97 13.40 -12.37 -3.39
C ASN A 97 12.30 -13.02 -4.24
N SER A 98 11.08 -13.15 -3.71
CA SER A 98 9.93 -13.64 -4.46
C SER A 98 9.63 -12.74 -5.66
N TYR A 99 9.57 -11.41 -5.47
CA TYR A 99 9.40 -10.47 -6.58
C TYR A 99 10.52 -10.51 -7.60
N LYS A 100 11.78 -10.66 -7.15
CA LYS A 100 12.92 -10.78 -8.05
C LYS A 100 12.85 -12.05 -8.90
N SER A 101 12.52 -13.19 -8.30
CA SER A 101 12.35 -14.48 -8.99
C SER A 101 11.17 -14.46 -9.96
N ALA A 102 10.08 -13.82 -9.54
CA ALA A 102 8.86 -13.63 -10.32
C ALA A 102 9.02 -12.60 -11.46
N ALA A 103 10.00 -11.69 -11.39
CA ALA A 103 10.06 -10.52 -12.29
C ALA A 103 10.08 -10.85 -13.79
N ASN A 104 10.65 -11.99 -14.18
CA ASN A 104 10.70 -12.43 -15.58
C ASN A 104 9.44 -13.19 -16.03
N GLN A 105 8.59 -13.62 -15.10
CA GLN A 105 7.44 -14.46 -15.38
C GLN A 105 6.28 -13.63 -15.97
N PRO A 106 5.56 -14.19 -16.95
CA PRO A 106 4.30 -13.62 -17.42
C PRO A 106 3.16 -14.07 -16.51
N PHE A 107 2.81 -13.30 -15.47
CA PHE A 107 1.65 -13.61 -14.61
C PHE A 107 0.32 -13.21 -15.26
N GLY A 108 0.03 -13.75 -16.45
CA GLY A 108 -1.22 -13.56 -17.17
C GLY A 108 -1.11 -12.63 -18.38
N LEU A 109 -2.27 -12.35 -18.99
CA LEU A 109 -2.43 -11.64 -20.26
C LEU A 109 -1.78 -10.24 -20.30
N TYR A 110 -1.57 -9.60 -19.15
CA TYR A 110 -1.34 -8.15 -19.08
C TYR A 110 -0.03 -7.72 -18.38
N SER A 111 0.66 -8.62 -17.68
CA SER A 111 1.99 -8.35 -17.12
C SER A 111 3.07 -8.98 -18.01
N LYS A 112 3.67 -8.19 -18.91
CA LYS A 112 4.88 -8.64 -19.61
C LYS A 112 6.04 -8.65 -18.62
N GLY A 113 6.72 -9.79 -18.48
CA GLY A 113 7.90 -9.94 -17.63
C GLY A 113 8.97 -8.88 -17.91
N ILE A 114 9.73 -8.52 -16.86
CA ILE A 114 10.81 -7.54 -16.89
C ILE A 114 12.14 -8.29 -16.91
N LYS A 115 12.77 -8.38 -18.07
CA LYS A 115 14.12 -8.95 -18.25
C LYS A 115 15.17 -8.14 -17.50
N LYS A 116 16.20 -8.82 -16.97
CA LYS A 116 17.32 -8.20 -16.24
C LYS A 116 16.84 -7.32 -15.07
N ALA A 117 15.74 -7.71 -14.43
CA ALA A 117 15.22 -7.04 -13.26
C ALA A 117 16.23 -7.11 -12.11
N ARG A 118 16.46 -5.98 -11.46
CA ARG A 118 17.30 -5.88 -10.26
C ARG A 118 16.86 -4.71 -9.40
N TYR A 119 17.06 -4.82 -8.10
CA TYR A 119 16.96 -3.69 -7.19
C TYR A 119 18.10 -2.71 -7.45
N THR A 120 17.77 -1.43 -7.50
CA THR A 120 18.76 -0.33 -7.52
C THR A 120 18.94 0.27 -6.13
N GLU A 121 17.96 0.06 -5.26
CA GLU A 121 17.95 0.53 -3.87
C GLU A 121 17.03 -0.39 -3.08
N VAL A 122 17.51 -0.90 -1.94
CA VAL A 122 16.71 -1.61 -0.95
C VAL A 122 16.66 -0.72 0.28
N GLY A 123 15.50 -0.17 0.61
CA GLY A 123 15.37 0.73 1.74
C GLY A 123 15.49 0.00 3.08
N ALA A 124 15.82 0.77 4.12
CA ALA A 124 15.73 0.27 5.49
C ALA A 124 14.28 -0.07 5.86
N ILE A 125 14.13 -1.07 6.73
CA ILE A 125 12.85 -1.36 7.38
C ILE A 125 12.60 -0.27 8.41
N LYS A 126 11.43 0.37 8.36
CA LYS A 126 11.04 1.48 9.23
C LYS A 126 9.77 1.16 9.97
N THR A 127 9.74 1.47 11.26
CA THR A 127 8.48 1.53 12.03
C THR A 127 7.73 2.80 11.63
N ILE A 128 6.50 2.65 11.13
CA ILE A 128 5.67 3.78 10.67
C ILE A 128 4.37 3.93 11.47
N GLY A 129 4.23 3.17 12.55
CA GLY A 129 3.13 3.19 13.49
C GLY A 129 3.30 2.10 14.54
N THR A 130 2.39 2.04 15.51
CA THR A 130 2.36 0.93 16.48
C THR A 130 2.14 -0.37 15.73
N ASN A 131 3.00 -1.35 15.97
CA ASN A 131 2.91 -2.66 15.34
C ASN A 131 2.89 -2.61 13.79
N TYR A 132 3.50 -1.59 13.17
CA TYR A 132 3.53 -1.41 11.72
C TYR A 132 4.94 -1.11 11.18
N LEU A 133 5.46 -2.02 10.36
CA LEU A 133 6.73 -1.89 9.64
C LEU A 133 6.51 -1.67 8.15
N ARG A 134 7.40 -0.88 7.54
CA ARG A 134 7.42 -0.64 6.09
C ARG A 134 8.84 -0.71 5.56
N GLN A 135 8.99 -1.34 4.40
CA GLN A 135 10.18 -1.24 3.56
C GLN A 135 9.80 -0.71 2.19
N THR A 136 10.62 0.20 1.64
CA THR A 136 10.45 0.70 0.28
C THR A 136 11.72 0.46 -0.51
N SER A 137 11.60 -0.14 -1.68
CA SER A 137 12.74 -0.47 -2.54
C SER A 137 12.48 -0.01 -3.96
N LYS A 138 13.53 0.30 -4.71
CA LYS A 138 13.46 0.70 -6.13
C LYS A 138 14.12 -0.36 -6.99
N PHE A 139 13.59 -0.55 -8.19
CA PHE A 139 14.11 -1.52 -9.14
C PHE A 139 14.14 -0.98 -10.56
N THR A 140 14.91 -1.66 -11.39
CA THR A 140 15.01 -1.40 -12.82
C THR A 140 15.07 -2.70 -13.61
N GLY A 141 14.75 -2.65 -14.89
CA GLY A 141 14.89 -3.76 -15.81
C GLY A 141 14.49 -3.39 -17.23
N LYS A 142 14.17 -4.38 -18.07
CA LYS A 142 13.81 -4.19 -19.48
C LYS A 142 12.53 -4.92 -19.84
N ARG A 143 11.61 -4.21 -20.50
CA ARG A 143 10.41 -4.78 -21.13
C ARG A 143 10.46 -4.46 -22.62
N GLY A 144 10.75 -5.48 -23.43
CA GLY A 144 11.16 -5.27 -24.83
C GLY A 144 12.40 -4.37 -24.91
N LYS A 145 12.35 -3.32 -25.75
CA LYS A 145 13.43 -2.33 -25.89
C LYS A 145 13.41 -1.23 -24.83
N LYS A 146 12.36 -1.15 -24.00
CA LYS A 146 12.18 -0.07 -23.03
C LYS A 146 12.84 -0.41 -21.69
N VAL A 147 13.58 0.53 -21.13
CA VAL A 147 14.01 0.48 -19.73
C VAL A 147 12.80 0.77 -18.85
N ILE A 148 12.56 -0.11 -17.87
CA ILE A 148 11.50 0.02 -16.87
C ILE A 148 12.14 0.42 -15.55
N ARG A 149 11.52 1.37 -14.85
CA ARG A 149 11.83 1.71 -13.46
C ARG A 149 10.60 1.44 -12.63
N GLY A 150 10.79 1.10 -11.37
CA GLY A 150 9.68 0.88 -10.47
C GLY A 150 10.06 0.99 -9.00
N GLU A 151 9.03 0.90 -8.19
CA GLU A 151 9.11 0.88 -6.73
C GLU A 151 8.24 -0.24 -6.19
N ILE A 152 8.69 -0.80 -5.07
CA ILE A 152 7.95 -1.75 -4.25
C ILE A 152 7.86 -1.18 -2.84
N ILE A 153 6.67 -1.21 -2.28
CA ILE A 153 6.41 -0.94 -0.87
C ILE A 153 5.88 -2.24 -0.27
N ILE A 154 6.54 -2.69 0.80
CA ILE A 154 6.13 -3.84 1.58
C ILE A 154 5.77 -3.30 2.95
N ASP A 155 4.58 -3.64 3.40
CA ASP A 155 4.11 -3.40 4.74
C ASP A 155 3.96 -4.73 5.47
N PHE A 156 4.29 -4.71 6.75
CA PHE A 156 4.08 -5.80 7.69
C PHE A 156 3.46 -5.20 8.95
N PHE A 157 2.37 -5.76 9.44
CA PHE A 157 1.67 -5.21 10.59
C PHE A 157 1.05 -6.32 11.45
N ALA A 158 1.04 -6.14 12.77
CA ALA A 158 0.28 -7.02 13.66
C ALA A 158 -1.17 -6.53 13.79
N VAL A 159 -2.12 -7.43 13.64
CA VAL A 159 -3.56 -7.15 13.74
C VAL A 159 -4.03 -7.42 15.17
N ASP A 160 -3.62 -8.55 15.75
CA ASP A 160 -3.96 -8.97 17.11
C ASP A 160 -2.90 -9.93 17.70
N TYR A 161 -3.25 -10.67 18.75
CA TYR A 161 -2.39 -11.65 19.41
C TYR A 161 -2.08 -12.85 18.50
N GLY A 162 -0.98 -12.74 17.75
CA GLY A 162 -0.47 -13.81 16.89
C GLY A 162 -0.96 -13.73 15.44
N THR A 163 -1.82 -12.77 15.08
CA THR A 163 -2.19 -12.52 13.69
C THR A 163 -1.42 -11.34 13.13
N CYS A 164 -0.68 -11.57 12.05
CA CYS A 164 -0.03 -10.51 11.30
C CYS A 164 -0.50 -10.50 9.85
N GLY A 165 -0.54 -9.29 9.30
CA GLY A 165 -0.88 -9.02 7.93
C GLY A 165 0.30 -8.41 7.19
N SER A 166 0.20 -8.47 5.87
CA SER A 166 1.09 -7.76 4.98
C SER A 166 0.32 -7.11 3.86
N ARG A 167 0.94 -6.07 3.31
CA ARG A 167 0.47 -5.41 2.11
C ARG A 167 1.63 -5.12 1.20
N GLN A 168 1.50 -5.48 -0.07
CA GLN A 168 2.50 -5.23 -1.10
C GLN A 168 1.93 -4.28 -2.14
N GLN A 169 2.71 -3.26 -2.49
CA GLN A 169 2.39 -2.34 -3.57
C GLN A 169 3.56 -2.29 -4.52
N VAL A 170 3.33 -2.60 -5.80
CA VAL A 170 4.37 -2.50 -6.83
C VAL A 170 3.88 -1.58 -7.92
N ARG A 171 4.73 -0.66 -8.35
CA ARG A 171 4.44 0.25 -9.46
C ARG A 171 5.63 0.29 -10.38
N SER A 172 5.39 0.23 -11.69
CA SER A 172 6.46 0.32 -12.68
C SER A 172 6.00 1.00 -13.97
N ALA A 173 6.93 1.73 -14.59
CA ALA A 173 6.69 2.45 -15.83
C ALA A 173 7.98 2.57 -16.64
N PRO A 174 7.91 2.94 -17.93
CA PRO A 174 9.10 3.27 -18.71
C PRO A 174 9.92 4.38 -18.04
N ALA A 175 11.24 4.32 -18.19
CA ALA A 175 12.15 5.35 -17.71
C ALA A 175 11.87 6.71 -18.39
N SER A 176 11.53 6.68 -19.69
CA SER A 176 11.03 7.85 -20.39
C SER A 176 9.63 8.22 -19.87
N GLY A 177 9.46 9.45 -19.42
CA GLY A 177 8.20 9.91 -18.81
C GLY A 177 7.90 9.31 -17.43
N TYR A 178 8.91 8.75 -16.75
CA TYR A 178 8.73 8.05 -15.47
C TYR A 178 8.03 8.91 -14.40
N LYS A 179 8.46 10.17 -14.22
CA LYS A 179 7.92 11.07 -13.19
C LYS A 179 6.40 11.26 -13.30
N LYS A 180 5.89 11.43 -14.53
CA LYS A 180 4.45 11.57 -14.79
C LYS A 180 3.73 10.24 -14.55
N SER A 181 4.26 9.16 -15.13
CA SER A 181 3.65 7.82 -15.04
C SER A 181 3.57 7.30 -13.61
N ILE A 182 4.64 7.46 -12.83
CA ILE A 182 4.66 7.01 -11.43
C ILE A 182 3.71 7.81 -10.55
N LYS A 183 3.51 9.11 -10.83
CA LYS A 183 2.48 9.93 -10.15
C LYS A 183 1.08 9.39 -10.45
N THR A 184 0.78 9.09 -11.72
CA THR A 184 -0.49 8.46 -12.11
C THR A 184 -0.69 7.13 -11.40
N LEU A 185 0.31 6.26 -11.38
CA LEU A 185 0.25 4.95 -10.71
C LEU A 185 0.03 5.09 -9.19
N ARG A 186 0.70 6.03 -8.53
CA ARG A 186 0.49 6.29 -7.09
C ARG A 186 -0.92 6.79 -6.81
N ASN A 187 -1.45 7.70 -7.64
CA ASN A 187 -2.82 8.16 -7.51
C ASN A 187 -3.84 7.03 -7.72
N ALA A 188 -3.61 6.14 -8.69
CA ALA A 188 -4.46 4.98 -8.91
C ALA A 188 -4.41 4.05 -7.69
N GLN A 189 -3.22 3.81 -7.13
CA GLN A 189 -3.03 2.99 -5.93
C GLN A 189 -3.80 3.51 -4.71
N SER A 190 -3.79 4.82 -4.49
CA SER A 190 -4.50 5.44 -3.36
C SER A 190 -6.03 5.41 -3.51
N LEU A 191 -6.53 5.04 -4.69
CA LEU A 191 -7.94 4.99 -5.02
C LEU A 191 -8.38 3.55 -5.37
N ILE A 192 -7.79 2.55 -4.70
CA ILE A 192 -8.22 1.14 -4.74
C ILE A 192 -9.01 0.84 -3.47
N PHE A 193 -10.14 0.18 -3.64
CA PHE A 193 -11.10 -0.19 -2.59
C PHE A 193 -11.43 -1.67 -2.71
N GLY A 194 -11.26 -2.43 -1.62
CA GLY A 194 -11.49 -3.87 -1.57
C GLY A 194 -10.45 -4.60 -0.69
N PRO A 195 -10.47 -5.95 -0.69
CA PRO A 195 -11.41 -6.79 -1.44
C PRO A 195 -12.83 -6.73 -0.83
N ARG A 196 -13.85 -6.92 -1.67
CA ARG A 196 -15.28 -6.98 -1.33
C ARG A 196 -15.74 -8.42 -1.15
#